data_AF-A0A0A8HAT3-F1
#
_entry.id   AF-A0A0A8HAT3-F1
#
_cell.length_a   1.000
_cell.length_b   1.000
_cell.length_c   1.000
_cell.angle_alpha   90.00
_cell.angle_beta   90.00
_cell.angle_gamma   90.00
#
_symmetry.space_group_name_H-M   'P 1'
#
loop_
_entity.id
_entity.type
_entity.pdbx_description
1 polymer ?
#
loop_
_entity_poly.entity_id
_entity_poly.type
_entity_poly.pdbx_seq_one_letter_code
_entity_poly.pdbx_strand_id
1 'polypeptide(L)' 'MKEKLIKLENGEELKMKAPNVRVLKNATNKSDKEMDQTIYMIATLTNKQESDIEELNLKDFMALQNALKDFLQEAGVIA' A
#
# COMPACT_ATOMS: atom_id res chain seq x y z
N MET A 1 -7.73 13.54 6.90
CA MET A 1 -7.50 12.56 5.80
C MET A 1 -7.91 11.19 6.34
N LYS A 2 -8.50 10.31 5.53
CA LYS A 2 -8.76 8.93 5.98
C LYS A 2 -7.44 8.17 6.07
N GLU A 3 -7.22 7.47 7.18
CA GLU A 3 -6.04 6.65 7.44
C GLU A 3 -6.49 5.31 8.05
N LYS A 4 -5.81 4.22 7.69
CA LYS A 4 -5.99 2.90 8.30
C LYS A 4 -4.73 2.55 9.10
N LEU A 5 -4.92 2.03 10.30
CA LEU A 5 -3.85 1.49 11.14
C LEU A 5 -3.72 -0.01 10.83
N ILE A 6 -2.54 -0.42 10.38
CA ILE A 6 -2.19 -1.82 10.16
C ILE A 6 -1.17 -2.22 11.22
N LYS A 7 -1.45 -3.30 11.95
CA LYS A 7 -0.53 -3.86 12.93
C LYS A 7 0.19 -5.05 12.31
N LEU A 8 1.50 -4.98 12.27
CA LEU A 8 2.38 -6.02 11.73
C LEU A 8 2.68 -7.09 12.78
N GLU A 9 3.08 -8.29 12.35
CA GLU A 9 3.45 -9.40 13.23
C GLU A 9 4.67 -9.07 14.11
N ASN A 10 5.57 -8.20 13.63
CA ASN A 10 6.72 -7.73 14.42
C ASN A 10 6.32 -6.76 15.56
N GLY A 11 5.02 -6.44 15.71
CA GLY A 11 4.49 -5.51 16.70
C GLY A 11 4.51 -4.04 16.26
N GLU A 12 5.02 -3.73 15.08
CA GLU A 12 5.01 -2.39 14.50
C GLU A 12 3.60 -2.00 14.03
N GLU A 13 3.27 -0.72 14.19
CA GLU A 13 2.00 -0.15 13.75
C GLU A 13 2.24 0.83 12.60
N LEU A 14 1.79 0.47 11.41
CA LEU A 14 1.88 1.30 10.21
C LEU A 14 0.58 2.06 9.98
N LYS A 15 0.71 3.34 9.62
CA LYS A 15 -0.42 4.19 9.21
C LYS A 15 -0.44 4.30 7.70
N MET A 16 -1.44 3.69 7.06
CA MET A 16 -1.66 3.81 5.62
C MET A 16 -2.64 4.94 5.33
N LYS A 17 -2.19 5.93 4.57
CA LYS A 17 -3.02 7.03 4.07
C LYS A 17 -3.88 6.57 2.90
N ALA A 18 -5.01 7.23 2.70
CA ALA A 18 -5.82 7.01 1.51
C ALA A 18 -5.02 7.33 0.21
N PRO A 19 -5.08 6.48 -0.82
CA PRO A 19 -4.47 6.74 -2.12
C PRO A 19 -5.09 7.97 -2.79
N ASN A 20 -4.28 8.63 -3.62
CA ASN A 20 -4.73 9.72 -4.48
C ASN A 20 -4.31 9.48 -5.93
N VAL A 21 -4.89 10.26 -6.85
CA VAL A 21 -4.64 10.11 -8.30
C VAL A 21 -3.15 10.21 -8.66
N ARG A 22 -2.37 11.04 -7.93
CA ARG A 22 -0.92 11.18 -8.16
C ARG A 22 -0.17 9.89 -7.82
N VAL A 23 -0.51 9.24 -6.70
CA VAL A 23 0.11 7.97 -6.29
C VAL A 23 -0.20 6.88 -7.30
N LEU A 24 -1.46 6.76 -7.73
CA LEU A 24 -1.89 5.79 -8.75
C LEU A 24 -1.13 6.00 -10.06
N LYS A 25 -1.10 7.23 -10.58
CA LYS A 25 -0.39 7.56 -11.82
C LYS A 25 1.10 7.25 -11.73
N ASN A 26 1.72 7.59 -10.60
CA ASN A 26 3.14 7.34 -10.40
C ASN A 26 3.45 5.85 -10.32
N ALA A 27 2.58 5.05 -9.68
CA ALA A 27 2.72 3.60 -9.61
C ALA A 27 2.73 3.01 -11.03
N THR A 28 1.71 3.33 -11.83
CA THR A 28 1.60 2.85 -13.23
C THR A 28 2.77 3.29 -14.10
N ASN A 29 3.30 4.50 -13.91
CA ASN A 29 4.46 4.98 -14.65
C ASN A 29 5.78 4.32 -14.24
N LYS A 30 5.85 3.75 -13.03
CA LYS A 30 7.09 3.22 -12.46
C LYS A 30 7.41 1.82 -12.97
N SER A 31 6.40 0.97 -13.15
CA SER A 31 6.57 -0.41 -13.63
C SER A 31 5.29 -0.89 -14.28
N ASP A 32 5.40 -1.76 -15.29
CA ASP A 32 4.28 -2.48 -15.90
C ASP A 32 3.82 -3.68 -15.05
N LYS A 33 4.60 -4.07 -14.04
CA LYS A 33 4.28 -5.21 -13.17
C LYS A 33 3.40 -4.76 -12.01
N GLU A 34 2.24 -5.41 -11.84
CA GLU A 34 1.29 -5.10 -10.76
C GLU A 34 1.91 -5.18 -9.36
N MET A 35 2.85 -6.11 -9.15
CA MET A 35 3.52 -6.27 -7.85
C MET A 35 4.37 -5.04 -7.51
N ASP A 36 5.20 -4.58 -8.44
CA ASP A 36 6.06 -3.41 -8.26
C ASP A 36 5.21 -2.14 -8.04
N GLN A 37 4.10 -2.01 -8.78
CA GLN A 37 3.14 -0.92 -8.60
C GLN A 37 2.54 -0.95 -7.18
N THR A 38 2.15 -2.15 -6.71
CA THR A 38 1.56 -2.35 -5.37
C THR A 38 2.55 -2.00 -4.27
N ILE A 39 3.80 -2.46 -4.38
CA ILE A 39 4.88 -2.14 -3.44
C ILE A 39 5.10 -0.63 -3.37
N TYR A 40 5.20 0.04 -4.52
CA TYR A 40 5.35 1.50 -4.59
C TYR A 40 4.18 2.24 -3.91
N MET A 41 2.94 1.81 -4.18
CA MET A 41 1.75 2.40 -3.56
C MET A 41 1.79 2.24 -2.05
N ILE A 42 2.01 1.02 -1.57
CA ILE A 42 2.07 0.73 -0.13
C ILE A 42 3.15 1.58 0.53
N ALA A 43 4.37 1.58 0.00
CA ALA A 43 5.50 2.36 0.53
C ALA A 43 5.16 3.86 0.63
N THR A 44 4.59 4.43 -0.44
CA THR A 44 4.20 5.84 -0.48
C THR A 44 3.11 6.17 0.54
N LEU A 45 2.13 5.29 0.71
CA LEU A 45 0.98 5.52 1.59
C LEU A 45 1.29 5.26 3.07
N THR A 46 2.28 4.41 3.36
CA THR A 46 2.76 4.14 4.73
C THR A 46 3.97 4.99 5.12
N ASN A 47 4.48 5.82 4.21
CA ASN A 47 5.70 6.61 4.39
C ASN A 47 6.92 5.74 4.73
N LYS A 48 7.03 4.60 4.03
CA LYS A 48 8.16 3.65 4.06
C LYS A 48 8.93 3.69 2.75
N GLN A 49 10.10 3.06 2.73
CA GLN A 49 10.81 2.78 1.49
C GLN A 49 10.27 1.49 0.86
N GLU A 50 10.45 1.34 -0.45
CA GLU A 50 10.05 0.12 -1.16
C GLU A 50 10.81 -1.10 -0.65
N SER A 51 12.10 -0.95 -0.33
CA SER A 51 12.91 -1.99 0.31
C SER A 51 12.33 -2.47 1.64
N ASP A 52 11.78 -1.55 2.46
CA ASP A 52 11.15 -1.91 3.73
C ASP A 52 9.93 -2.82 3.50
N ILE A 53 9.20 -2.60 2.40
CA ILE A 53 8.02 -3.40 2.04
C ILE A 53 8.42 -4.76 1.46
N GLU A 54 9.50 -4.81 0.67
CA GLU A 54 10.05 -6.05 0.10
C GLU A 54 10.65 -6.98 1.17
N GLU A 55 11.16 -6.42 2.26
CA GLU A 55 11.69 -7.19 3.40
C GLU A 55 10.59 -7.68 4.37
N LEU A 56 9.33 -7.26 4.20
CA LEU A 56 8.22 -7.76 5.00
C LEU A 56 7.97 -9.24 4.73
N ASN A 57 7.53 -9.94 5.78
CA ASN A 57 6.98 -11.27 5.57
C ASN A 57 5.66 -11.20 4.77
N LEU A 58 5.27 -12.31 4.17
CA LEU A 58 4.10 -12.36 3.30
C LEU A 58 2.79 -12.01 4.03
N LYS A 59 2.66 -12.29 5.33
CA LYS A 59 1.43 -11.97 6.07
C LYS A 59 1.27 -10.46 6.27
N ASP A 60 2.34 -9.80 6.66
CA ASP A 60 2.42 -8.35 6.84
C ASP A 60 2.18 -7.63 5.51
N PHE A 61 2.81 -8.12 4.44
CA PHE A 61 2.56 -7.61 3.09
C PHE A 61 1.09 -7.76 2.68
N MET A 62 0.48 -8.94 2.91
CA MET A 62 -0.93 -9.18 2.59
C MET A 62 -1.87 -8.29 3.41
N ALA A 63 -1.55 -7.99 4.67
CA ALA A 63 -2.32 -7.06 5.49
C ALA A 63 -2.32 -5.65 4.89
N LEU A 64 -1.16 -5.18 4.44
CA LEU A 64 -1.02 -3.88 3.76
C LEU A 64 -1.73 -3.88 2.40
N GLN A 65 -1.59 -4.94 1.61
CA GLN A 65 -2.27 -5.07 0.33
C GLN A 65 -3.80 -5.06 0.48
N ASN A 66 -4.34 -5.75 1.49
CA ASN A 66 -5.77 -5.73 1.78
C ASN A 66 -6.24 -4.34 2.21
N ALA A 67 -5.50 -3.65 3.07
CA ALA A 67 -5.82 -2.28 3.46
C ALA A 67 -5.84 -1.32 2.25
N LEU A 68 -4.90 -1.48 1.31
CA LEU A 68 -4.89 -0.73 0.05
C LEU A 68 -6.12 -1.07 -0.80
N LYS A 69 -6.45 -2.35 -0.97
CA LYS A 69 -7.64 -2.78 -1.73
C LYS A 69 -8.93 -2.19 -1.16
N ASP A 70 -9.10 -2.20 0.17
CA ASP A 70 -10.26 -1.60 0.80
C ASP A 70 -10.40 -0.11 0.44
N PHE A 71 -9.29 0.64 0.46
CA PHE A 71 -9.33 2.05 0.08
C PHE A 71 -9.76 2.25 -1.37
N LEU A 72 -9.27 1.40 -2.29
CA LEU A 72 -9.62 1.47 -3.71
C LEU A 72 -11.08 1.08 -3.94
N GLN A 73 -11.59 0.09 -3.20
CA GLN A 73 -12.99 -0.33 -3.25
C GLN A 73 -13.92 0.75 -2.66
N GLU A 74 -13.57 1.34 -1.50
CA GLU A 74 -14.29 2.49 -0.92
C GLU A 74 -14.36 3.69 -1.87
N ALA A 75 -13.31 3.87 -2.70
CA ALA A 75 -13.24 4.93 -3.70
C ALA A 75 -13.95 4.58 -5.03
N GLY A 76 -14.46 3.36 -5.19
CA GLY A 76 -15.08 2.88 -6.43
C GLY A 76 -14.10 2.71 -7.60
N VAL A 77 -12.80 2.59 -7.32
CA VAL A 77 -11.75 2.38 -8.34
C VAL A 77 -11.72 0.91 -8.79
N ILE A 78 -12.03 -0.01 -7.87
CA ILE A 78 -12.12 -1.45 -8.13
C ILE A 78 -13.46 -1.97 -7.60
N ALA A 79 -13.97 -3.03 -8.24
CA ALA A 79 -15.26 -3.65 -7.93
C ALA A 79 -15.12 -4.85 -6.99
#